data_AF-A0A0F9CSF4-F1
#
_entry.id   AF-A0A0F9CSF4-F1
#
_cell.length_a   1.000
_cell.length_b   1.000
_cell.length_c   1.000
_cell.angle_alpha   90.00
_cell.angle_beta   90.00
_cell.angle_gamma   90.00
#
_symmetry.space_group_name_H-M   'P 1'
#
loop_
_entity.id
_entity.type
_entity.pdbx_description
1 polymer ?
#
loop_
_entity_poly.entity_id
_entity_poly.type
_entity_poly.pdbx_seq_one_letter_code
_entity_poly.pdbx_strand_id
1 'polypeptide(L)'
;MEEEDEGTLVPESETTAPEVETTETETPKENRPIELTCPVKLQPMAPWVEGGTENECRPCILGPVVQWYRDELKEKGLSEEAAALVEVADNPESSPLQVCEKLDRIKDEVGEPIRERLKEFDCAAQTYEPTAAESQQQEEEI
;
A
#
# COMPACT_ATOMS: atom_id res chain seq x y z
N MET A 1 -37.59 14.42 -63.85
CA MET A 1 -36.56 14.03 -64.82
C MET A 1 -35.55 15.15 -64.80
N GLU A 2 -34.71 15.13 -63.77
CA GLU A 2 -33.47 15.90 -63.65
C GLU A 2 -32.55 14.93 -62.92
N GLU A 3 -31.41 14.69 -63.56
CA GLU A 3 -30.34 13.80 -63.14
C GLU A 3 -29.41 14.53 -62.17
N GLU A 4 -28.29 13.88 -61.83
CA GLU A 4 -27.11 14.43 -61.15
C GLU A 4 -27.26 14.46 -59.61
N ASP A 5 -26.31 14.03 -58.77
CA ASP A 5 -24.90 13.75 -59.00
C ASP A 5 -24.35 12.82 -57.89
N GLU A 6 -23.46 11.94 -58.33
CA GLU A 6 -22.25 11.40 -57.72
C GLU A 6 -21.83 11.90 -56.32
N GLY A 7 -21.43 10.98 -55.44
CA GLY A 7 -20.82 11.36 -54.15
C GLY A 7 -20.33 10.20 -53.30
N THR A 8 -19.42 9.39 -53.85
CA THR A 8 -18.64 8.38 -53.12
C THR A 8 -17.75 9.05 -52.07
N LEU A 9 -17.89 8.68 -50.79
CA LEU A 9 -16.89 8.96 -49.76
C LEU A 9 -16.22 7.64 -49.37
N VAL A 10 -15.05 7.37 -49.97
CA VAL A 10 -14.07 6.41 -49.44
C VAL A 10 -13.26 7.06 -48.30
N PRO A 11 -12.72 6.24 -47.38
CA PRO A 11 -12.22 6.67 -46.07
C PRO A 11 -10.72 6.98 -46.05
N GLU A 12 -10.24 7.29 -44.84
CA GLU A 12 -8.85 7.26 -44.37
C GLU A 12 -8.03 8.54 -44.57
N SER A 13 -7.75 9.22 -43.46
CA SER A 13 -6.51 9.97 -43.26
C SER A 13 -6.13 9.91 -41.79
N GLU A 14 -5.39 8.84 -41.54
CA GLU A 14 -4.38 8.65 -40.50
C GLU A 14 -3.66 9.97 -40.16
N THR A 15 -3.74 10.41 -38.90
CA THR A 15 -2.86 11.43 -38.35
C THR A 15 -1.79 10.72 -37.53
N THR A 16 -0.62 10.62 -38.14
CA THR A 16 0.65 10.24 -37.54
C THR A 16 1.01 11.22 -36.42
N ALA A 17 1.16 10.72 -35.19
CA ALA A 17 1.82 11.44 -34.12
C ALA A 17 3.35 11.35 -34.33
N PRO A 18 4.11 12.46 -34.23
CA PRO A 18 5.57 12.38 -34.24
C PRO A 18 6.07 11.81 -32.91
N GLU A 19 6.73 10.66 -33.00
CA GLU A 19 7.61 10.12 -31.97
C GLU A 19 8.72 11.13 -31.67
N VAL A 20 8.79 11.62 -30.43
CA VAL A 20 10.00 12.26 -29.92
C VAL A 20 10.73 11.26 -29.03
N GLU A 21 11.84 10.79 -29.59
CA GLU A 21 12.83 9.94 -28.98
C GLU A 21 13.59 10.75 -27.93
N THR A 22 13.41 10.42 -26.65
CA THR A 22 14.34 10.79 -25.58
C THR A 22 14.80 9.51 -24.91
N THR A 23 15.87 8.94 -25.45
CA THR A 23 16.62 7.84 -24.86
C THR A 23 17.60 8.41 -23.82
N GLU A 24 17.12 8.66 -22.61
CA GLU A 24 18.01 8.75 -21.45
C GLU A 24 18.26 7.33 -20.93
N THR A 25 19.40 6.78 -21.36
CA THR A 25 19.94 5.53 -20.84
C THR A 25 20.46 5.80 -19.43
N GLU A 26 19.59 5.68 -18.42
CA GLU A 26 20.04 5.58 -17.04
C GLU A 26 20.62 4.19 -16.76
N THR A 27 21.89 4.22 -16.38
CA THR A 27 22.74 3.11 -15.94
C THR A 27 22.00 2.14 -15.00
N PRO A 28 22.10 0.80 -15.19
CA PRO A 28 21.57 -0.17 -14.25
C PRO A 28 22.29 -0.05 -12.90
N LYS A 29 21.59 0.43 -11.87
CA LYS A 29 22.07 0.32 -10.49
C LYS A 29 22.14 -1.16 -10.15
N GLU A 30 23.36 -1.61 -9.88
CA GLU A 30 23.71 -2.94 -9.38
C GLU A 30 22.70 -3.40 -8.30
N ASN A 31 21.85 -4.36 -8.65
CA ASN A 31 20.95 -5.07 -7.73
C ASN A 31 21.79 -5.89 -6.75
N ARG A 32 22.37 -5.24 -5.73
CA ARG A 32 22.72 -5.98 -4.52
C ARG A 32 21.43 -6.22 -3.75
N PRO A 33 21.11 -7.47 -3.39
CA PRO A 33 20.10 -7.71 -2.37
C PRO A 33 20.62 -7.02 -1.10
N ILE A 34 19.99 -5.90 -0.75
CA ILE A 34 20.13 -5.34 0.58
C ILE A 34 19.46 -6.38 1.48
N GLU A 35 20.24 -7.09 2.30
CA GLU A 35 19.66 -7.90 3.36
C GLU A 35 18.94 -6.94 4.31
N LEU A 36 17.63 -6.79 4.12
CA LEU A 36 16.75 -5.93 4.91
C LEU A 36 16.55 -6.58 6.28
N THR A 37 17.56 -6.43 7.14
CA THR A 37 17.42 -6.79 8.55
C THR A 37 16.63 -5.69 9.24
N CYS A 38 15.48 -6.05 9.81
CA CYS A 38 14.72 -5.12 10.64
C CYS A 38 15.57 -4.62 11.82
N PRO A 39 15.68 -3.30 12.08
CA PRO A 39 16.53 -2.79 13.16
C PRO A 39 15.97 -3.09 14.55
N VAL A 40 14.71 -3.54 14.62
CA VAL A 40 14.10 -4.12 15.82
C VAL A 40 13.89 -5.62 15.64
N LYS A 41 13.70 -6.33 16.76
CA LYS A 41 13.23 -7.71 16.72
C LYS A 41 11.79 -7.72 16.21
N LEU A 42 11.60 -7.90 14.91
CA LEU A 42 10.29 -7.93 14.28
C LEU A 42 9.38 -8.94 14.98
N GLN A 43 8.25 -8.46 15.48
CA GLN A 43 7.23 -9.29 16.11
C GLN A 43 6.02 -9.42 15.17
N PRO A 44 5.15 -10.43 15.35
CA PRO A 44 3.81 -10.36 14.78
C PRO A 44 3.08 -9.11 15.32
N MET A 45 2.19 -8.53 14.53
CA MET A 45 1.54 -7.26 14.84
C MET A 45 0.61 -7.36 16.06
N ALA A 46 -0.03 -8.50 16.27
CA ALA A 46 -0.92 -8.74 17.42
C ALA A 46 -0.19 -8.64 18.77
N PRO A 47 0.85 -9.45 19.05
CA PRO A 47 1.62 -9.32 20.29
C PRO A 47 2.38 -7.99 20.38
N TRP A 48 2.74 -7.38 19.25
CA TRP A 48 3.35 -6.06 19.25
C TRP A 48 2.36 -4.99 19.72
N VAL A 49 1.13 -4.95 19.22
CA VAL A 49 0.18 -3.88 19.58
C VAL A 49 -0.22 -3.93 21.07
N GLU A 50 -0.19 -5.12 21.68
CA GLU A 50 -0.47 -5.31 23.12
C GLU A 50 0.71 -4.93 24.04
N GLY A 51 1.95 -5.00 23.54
CA GLY A 51 3.16 -4.84 24.36
C GLY A 51 3.62 -3.40 24.63
N GLY A 52 2.77 -2.40 24.37
CA GLY A 52 3.09 -0.98 24.48
C GLY A 52 3.27 -0.49 25.92
N THR A 53 4.04 0.59 26.08
CA THR A 53 4.03 1.38 27.33
C THR A 53 2.86 2.37 27.32
N GLU A 54 2.48 2.92 28.49
CA GLU A 54 1.34 3.85 28.62
C GLU A 54 1.45 5.11 27.73
N ASN A 55 2.66 5.47 27.29
CA ASN A 55 2.91 6.62 26.43
C ASN A 55 3.07 6.25 24.93
N GLU A 56 3.02 4.97 24.58
CA GLU A 56 3.13 4.50 23.20
C GLU A 56 1.75 4.16 22.63
N CYS A 57 1.26 4.96 21.69
CA CYS A 57 0.06 4.60 20.95
C CYS A 57 0.39 3.67 19.77
N ARG A 58 0.71 2.40 20.04
CA ARG A 58 0.89 1.38 18.98
C ARG A 58 -0.37 1.20 18.11
N PRO A 59 -1.60 1.24 18.64
CA PRO A 59 -2.80 1.20 17.81
C PRO A 59 -2.94 2.39 16.85
N CYS A 60 -2.34 3.55 17.14
CA CYS A 60 -2.54 4.77 16.34
C CYS A 60 -2.01 4.65 14.91
N ILE A 61 -0.99 3.80 14.68
CA ILE A 61 -0.44 3.59 13.33
C ILE A 61 -1.25 2.60 12.49
N LEU A 62 -2.26 1.92 13.07
CA LEU A 62 -3.00 0.88 12.35
C LEU A 62 -3.80 1.41 11.16
N GLY A 63 -4.30 2.66 11.21
CA GLY A 63 -4.98 3.26 10.06
C GLY A 63 -4.08 3.30 8.81
N PRO A 64 -2.92 3.97 8.88
CA PRO A 64 -1.91 3.95 7.81
C PRO A 64 -1.47 2.53 7.40
N VAL A 65 -1.28 1.62 8.37
CA VAL A 65 -0.87 0.23 8.07
C VAL A 65 -1.93 -0.52 7.27
N VAL A 66 -3.18 -0.46 7.71
CA VAL A 66 -4.31 -1.11 7.01
C VAL A 66 -4.46 -0.54 5.60
N GLN A 67 -4.35 0.78 5.46
CA GLN A 67 -4.43 1.43 4.14
C GLN A 67 -3.34 0.91 3.20
N TRP A 68 -2.08 0.88 3.67
CA TRP A 68 -0.97 0.41 2.86
C TRP A 68 -1.12 -1.07 2.48
N TYR A 69 -1.48 -1.95 3.44
CA TYR A 69 -1.74 -3.37 3.18
C TYR A 69 -2.83 -3.56 2.12
N ARG A 70 -3.95 -2.83 2.25
CA ARG A 70 -5.05 -2.90 1.29
C ARG A 70 -4.58 -2.56 -0.13
N ASP A 71 -3.79 -1.50 -0.27
CA ASP A 71 -3.34 -1.02 -1.57
C ASP A 71 -2.32 -2.00 -2.17
N GLU A 72 -1.33 -2.46 -1.40
CA GLU A 72 -0.35 -3.47 -1.83
C GLU A 72 -1.05 -4.78 -2.25
N LEU A 73 -1.97 -5.30 -1.45
CA LEU A 73 -2.72 -6.53 -1.78
C LEU A 73 -3.50 -6.38 -3.08
N LYS A 74 -4.20 -5.25 -3.28
CA LYS A 74 -4.92 -4.97 -4.54
C LYS A 74 -4.00 -4.90 -5.73
N GLU A 75 -2.86 -4.23 -5.62
CA GLU A 75 -1.86 -4.13 -6.69
C GLU A 75 -1.30 -5.50 -7.09
N LYS A 76 -1.25 -6.46 -6.16
CA LYS A 76 -0.83 -7.84 -6.44
C LYS A 76 -1.96 -8.78 -6.87
N GLY A 77 -3.18 -8.28 -7.02
CA GLY A 77 -4.35 -9.08 -7.43
C GLY A 77 -5.03 -9.84 -6.28
N LEU A 78 -4.64 -9.61 -5.03
CA LEU A 78 -5.21 -10.21 -3.81
C LEU A 78 -6.38 -9.37 -3.27
N SER A 79 -7.37 -9.14 -4.13
CA SER A 79 -8.48 -8.24 -3.82
C SER A 79 -9.42 -8.78 -2.73
N GLU A 80 -9.53 -10.11 -2.60
CA GLU A 80 -10.35 -10.75 -1.57
C GLU A 80 -9.76 -10.55 -0.17
N GLU A 81 -8.44 -10.75 -0.03
CA GLU A 81 -7.70 -10.51 1.20
C GLU A 81 -7.74 -9.03 1.59
N ALA A 82 -7.60 -8.13 0.62
CA ALA A 82 -7.71 -6.70 0.83
C ALA A 82 -9.12 -6.29 1.31
N ALA A 83 -10.18 -6.85 0.72
CA ALA A 83 -11.55 -6.58 1.13
C ALA A 83 -11.83 -7.12 2.54
N ALA A 84 -11.39 -8.35 2.83
CA ALA A 84 -11.55 -8.96 4.15
C ALA A 84 -10.79 -8.20 5.25
N LEU A 85 -9.62 -7.61 4.92
CA LEU A 85 -8.90 -6.74 5.86
C LEU A 85 -9.70 -5.47 6.17
N VAL A 86 -10.22 -4.80 5.14
CA VAL A 86 -11.02 -3.58 5.30
C VAL A 86 -12.30 -3.85 6.08
N GLU A 87 -12.97 -4.98 5.83
CA GLU A 87 -14.17 -5.37 6.59
C GLU A 87 -13.90 -5.49 8.09
N VAL A 88 -12.76 -6.08 8.48
CA VAL A 88 -12.36 -6.16 9.89
C VAL A 88 -12.01 -4.78 10.44
N ALA A 89 -11.27 -3.96 9.68
CA ALA A 89 -10.80 -2.65 10.14
C ALA A 89 -11.91 -1.60 10.26
N ASP A 90 -12.90 -1.62 9.36
CA ASP A 90 -14.02 -0.66 9.34
C ASP A 90 -15.17 -1.08 10.25
N ASN A 91 -15.15 -2.30 10.78
CA ASN A 91 -16.15 -2.75 11.74
C ASN A 91 -15.96 -2.03 13.09
N PRO A 92 -16.95 -1.25 13.56
CA PRO A 92 -16.82 -0.48 14.81
C PRO A 92 -16.69 -1.36 16.07
N GLU A 93 -17.08 -2.63 15.98
CA GLU A 93 -16.93 -3.61 17.07
C GLU A 93 -15.54 -4.27 17.07
N SER A 94 -14.72 -4.06 16.03
CA SER A 94 -13.39 -4.64 15.96
C SER A 94 -12.41 -3.90 16.86
N SER A 95 -11.72 -4.66 17.69
CA SER A 95 -10.59 -4.18 18.47
C SER A 95 -9.31 -4.05 17.60
N PRO A 96 -8.35 -3.18 17.99
CA PRO A 96 -7.04 -3.12 17.36
C PRO A 96 -6.33 -4.48 17.28
N LEU A 97 -6.53 -5.33 18.30
CA LEU A 97 -5.98 -6.68 18.32
C LEU A 97 -6.51 -7.54 17.18
N GLN A 98 -7.83 -7.51 16.92
CA GLN A 98 -8.43 -8.29 15.83
C GLN A 98 -7.95 -7.84 14.45
N VAL A 99 -7.72 -6.53 14.27
CA VAL A 99 -7.11 -5.99 13.04
C VAL A 99 -5.69 -6.55 12.87
N CYS A 100 -4.88 -6.50 13.93
CA CYS A 100 -3.53 -7.04 13.92
C CYS A 100 -3.48 -8.56 13.68
N GLU A 101 -4.38 -9.33 14.28
CA GLU A 101 -4.52 -10.77 14.03
C GLU A 101 -4.84 -11.04 12.55
N LYS A 102 -5.67 -10.21 11.92
CA LYS A 102 -5.96 -10.31 10.48
C LYS A 102 -4.73 -9.98 9.63
N LEU A 103 -3.98 -8.93 9.96
CA LEU A 103 -2.71 -8.60 9.29
C LEU A 103 -1.70 -9.75 9.40
N ASP A 104 -1.58 -10.35 10.59
CA ASP A 104 -0.72 -11.51 10.82
C ASP A 104 -1.14 -12.72 9.99
N ARG A 105 -2.44 -13.03 9.96
CA ARG A 105 -2.97 -14.13 9.16
C ARG A 105 -2.77 -13.94 7.66
N ILE A 106 -2.95 -12.72 7.14
CA ILE A 106 -2.72 -12.44 5.72
C ILE A 106 -1.30 -12.82 5.32
N LYS A 107 -0.29 -12.50 6.15
CA LYS A 107 1.11 -12.88 5.87
C LYS A 107 1.30 -14.40 5.78
N ASP A 108 0.55 -15.18 6.55
CA ASP A 108 0.60 -16.65 6.49
C ASP A 108 -0.10 -17.21 5.24
N GLU A 109 -1.17 -16.55 4.78
CA GLU A 109 -2.01 -16.96 3.65
C GLU A 109 -1.39 -16.60 2.28
N VAL A 110 -0.64 -15.50 2.19
CA VAL A 110 -0.04 -15.03 0.93
C VAL A 110 1.30 -15.73 0.63
N GLY A 111 1.65 -15.72 -0.67
CA GLY A 111 2.93 -16.24 -1.16
C GLY A 111 4.15 -15.43 -0.69
N GLU A 112 5.31 -16.09 -0.72
CA GLU A 112 6.59 -15.58 -0.21
C GLU A 112 7.01 -14.18 -0.68
N PRO A 113 6.92 -13.80 -1.99
CA PRO A 113 7.33 -12.46 -2.41
C PRO A 113 6.45 -11.34 -1.82
N ILE A 114 5.17 -11.61 -1.58
CA ILE A 114 4.25 -10.64 -0.98
C ILE A 114 4.47 -10.62 0.53
N ARG A 115 4.58 -11.80 1.15
CA ARG A 115 4.84 -11.95 2.59
C ARG A 115 6.05 -11.15 3.05
N GLU A 116 7.18 -11.24 2.34
CA GLU A 116 8.38 -10.50 2.72
C GLU A 116 8.16 -8.98 2.60
N ARG A 117 7.44 -8.54 1.57
CA ARG A 117 7.08 -7.12 1.41
C ARG A 117 6.19 -6.60 2.55
N LEU A 118 5.24 -7.42 3.01
CA LEU A 118 4.39 -7.10 4.16
C LEU A 118 5.20 -7.03 5.47
N LYS A 119 6.16 -7.94 5.67
CA LYS A 119 7.07 -7.93 6.83
C LYS A 119 8.03 -6.74 6.83
N GLU A 120 8.51 -6.33 5.66
CA GLU A 120 9.32 -5.10 5.52
C GLU A 120 8.53 -3.88 6.00
N PHE A 121 7.25 -3.81 5.65
CA PHE A 121 6.39 -2.72 6.09
C PHE A 121 6.06 -2.79 7.59
N ASP A 122 5.77 -3.98 8.12
CA ASP A 122 5.61 -4.16 9.57
C ASP A 122 6.85 -3.70 10.33
N CYS A 123 8.03 -4.00 9.80
CA CYS A 123 9.27 -3.52 10.39
C CYS A 123 9.29 -1.99 10.46
N ALA A 124 8.99 -1.31 9.36
CA ALA A 124 8.90 0.16 9.34
C ALA A 124 7.91 0.68 10.40
N ALA A 125 6.72 0.07 10.48
CA ALA A 125 5.70 0.43 11.45
C ALA A 125 6.15 0.22 12.91
N GLN A 126 6.82 -0.90 13.20
CA GLN A 126 7.30 -1.22 14.56
C GLN A 126 8.51 -0.39 14.98
N THR A 127 9.23 0.20 14.02
CA THR A 127 10.35 1.12 14.27
C THR A 127 9.92 2.58 14.37
N TYR A 128 8.67 2.90 14.00
CA TYR A 128 8.19 4.26 14.02
C TYR A 128 8.01 4.75 15.46
N GLU A 129 8.79 5.76 15.82
CA GLU A 129 8.64 6.52 17.06
C GLU A 129 7.98 7.87 16.71
N PRO A 130 6.72 8.11 17.11
CA PRO A 130 6.10 9.42 16.89
C PRO A 130 6.90 10.48 17.65
N THR A 131 7.41 11.48 16.94
CA THR A 131 8.19 12.55 17.58
C THR A 131 7.25 13.44 18.39
N ALA A 132 7.68 13.88 19.58
CA ALA A 132 6.87 14.70 20.50
C ALA A 132 6.34 16.02 19.91
N ALA A 133 6.82 16.44 18.72
CA ALA A 133 6.33 17.62 18.01
C ALA A 133 4.93 17.43 17.40
N GLU A 134 4.46 16.19 17.22
CA GLU A 134 3.15 15.88 16.64
C GLU A 134 2.03 15.79 17.69
N SER A 135 2.39 15.65 18.98
CA SER A 135 1.43 15.56 20.09
C SER A 135 0.83 16.91 20.50
N GLN A 136 1.43 18.03 20.10
CA GLN A 136 1.05 19.38 20.56
C GLN A 136 -0.03 20.07 19.71
N GLN A 137 -0.43 19.51 18.56
CA GLN A 137 -1.43 20.14 17.69
C GLN A 137 -2.90 19.87 18.09
N GLN A 138 -3.16 19.10 19.16
CA GLN A 138 -4.51 18.82 19.64
C GLN A 138 -4.96 19.67 20.85
N GLU A 139 -4.08 20.45 21.47
CA GLU A 139 -4.43 21.25 22.67
C GLU A 139 -4.67 22.75 22.40
N GLU A 140 -4.51 23.24 21.17
CA GLU A 140 -4.62 24.68 20.86
C GLU A 140 -5.97 25.09 20.21
N GLU A 141 -7.03 24.31 20.41
CA GLU A 141 -8.41 24.71 20.06
C GLU A 141 -9.38 24.46 21.23
N ILE A 142 -9.19 25.19 22.34
CA ILE A 142 -10.24 25.44 23.37
C ILE A 142 -10.18 26.90 23.81
#